data_AF-F9P321-F1
#
_entry.id   AF-F9P321-F1
#
_cell.length_a   1.000
_cell.length_b   1.000
_cell.length_c   1.000
_cell.angle_alpha   90.00
_cell.angle_beta   90.00
_cell.angle_gamma   90.00
#
_symmetry.space_group_name_H-M   'P 1'
#
loop_
_entity.id
_entity.type
_entity.pdbx_description
1 polymer ?
#
loop_
_entity_poly.entity_id
_entity_poly.type
_entity_poly.pdbx_seq_one_letter_code
_entity_poly.pdbx_strand_id
1 'polypeptide(L)'
;MDLFADLILITEENIHEFNVPGVWALFGMRKDSNNETYYCLQVGQKMYSIKDDVEAAQKFLTEGIKDELNERMYVNYFKEELFSYRVITSYREFLYGEEIKRKFKNFKFIFISGETKDKERKAIEKAFAVETKAIYFRNGRPFEKGNSFNFDNRSKINTKKQENVKFSEEIKNFINKYKEQFKRVESF
;
A
#
# COMPACT_ATOMS: atom_id res chain seq x y z
N MET A 1 -8.90 -15.44 15.47
CA MET A 1 -8.26 -14.28 16.15
C MET A 1 -8.16 -13.19 15.10
N ASP A 2 -8.78 -12.04 15.33
CA ASP A 2 -8.69 -10.92 14.38
C ASP A 2 -7.28 -10.35 14.40
N LEU A 3 -6.63 -10.37 13.23
CA LEU A 3 -5.26 -9.92 13.05
C LEU A 3 -5.10 -8.42 13.32
N PHE A 4 -6.16 -7.63 13.11
CA PHE A 4 -6.11 -6.17 13.14
C PHE A 4 -6.78 -5.54 14.37
N ALA A 5 -7.22 -6.34 15.34
CA ALA A 5 -8.03 -5.87 16.48
C ALA A 5 -7.40 -4.72 17.29
N ASP A 6 -6.07 -4.73 17.43
CA ASP A 6 -5.33 -3.75 18.22
C ASP A 6 -4.85 -2.54 17.38
N LEU A 7 -5.29 -2.44 16.13
CA LEU A 7 -4.84 -1.42 15.18
C LEU A 7 -5.93 -0.39 14.86
N ILE A 8 -5.47 0.81 14.52
CA ILE A 8 -6.31 1.85 13.95
C ILE A 8 -6.51 1.53 12.46
N LEU A 9 -7.69 0.99 12.13
CA LEU A 9 -8.13 0.81 10.76
C LEU A 9 -8.57 2.15 10.17
N ILE A 10 -8.12 2.45 8.95
CA ILE A 10 -8.60 3.59 8.18
C ILE A 10 -9.80 3.11 7.36
N THR A 11 -10.95 3.72 7.60
CA THR A 11 -12.25 3.40 7.04
C THR A 11 -12.90 4.67 6.51
N GLU A 12 -13.95 4.56 5.69
CA GLU A 12 -14.68 5.74 5.19
C GLU A 12 -15.22 6.61 6.34
N GLU A 13 -15.59 6.01 7.46
CA GLU A 13 -16.16 6.69 8.62
C GLU A 13 -15.13 7.59 9.33
N ASN A 14 -13.88 7.13 9.47
CA ASN A 14 -12.84 7.85 10.21
C ASN A 14 -11.74 8.46 9.32
N ILE A 15 -11.81 8.32 7.99
CA ILE A 15 -10.74 8.79 7.09
C ILE A 15 -10.44 10.30 7.23
N HIS A 16 -11.45 11.08 7.62
CA HIS A 16 -11.35 12.52 7.84
C HIS A 16 -10.38 12.90 8.98
N GLU A 17 -10.13 12.00 9.94
CA GLU A 17 -9.17 12.19 11.04
C GLU A 17 -7.72 12.09 10.57
N PHE A 18 -7.47 11.52 9.39
CA PHE A 18 -6.12 11.28 8.85
C PHE A 18 -5.65 12.37 7.87
N ASN A 19 -6.14 13.60 8.04
CA ASN A 19 -5.57 14.80 7.42
C ASN A 19 -4.27 15.23 8.11
N VAL A 20 -3.35 14.28 8.23
CA VAL A 20 -2.07 14.39 8.94
C VAL A 20 -0.95 13.75 8.12
N PRO A 21 0.31 14.17 8.31
CA PRO A 21 1.46 13.42 7.83
C PRO A 21 1.54 12.04 8.47
N GLY A 22 2.21 11.12 7.79
CA GLY A 22 2.55 9.84 8.41
C GLY A 22 2.73 8.69 7.44
N VAL A 23 2.63 7.49 7.99
CA VAL A 23 2.79 6.21 7.29
C VAL A 23 1.50 5.39 7.43
N TRP A 24 1.09 4.76 6.34
CA TRP A 24 -0.07 3.88 6.26
C TRP A 24 0.29 2.59 5.50
N ALA A 25 -0.51 1.54 5.67
CA ALA A 25 -0.32 0.30 4.92
C ALA A 25 -1.65 -0.30 4.45
N LEU A 26 -1.60 -0.99 3.31
CA LEU A 26 -2.72 -1.74 2.72
C LEU A 26 -2.43 -3.24 2.81
N PHE A 27 -3.41 -3.97 3.32
CA PHE A 27 -3.43 -5.43 3.36
C PHE A 27 -4.59 -5.97 2.53
N GLY A 28 -4.43 -7.20 2.04
CA GLY A 28 -5.52 -7.95 1.40
C GLY A 28 -5.23 -9.44 1.36
N MET A 29 -6.29 -10.22 1.19
CA MET A 29 -6.22 -11.66 1.01
C MET A 29 -6.16 -12.00 -0.48
N ARG A 30 -5.47 -13.07 -0.83
CA ARG A 30 -5.45 -13.56 -2.21
C ARG A 30 -6.84 -14.05 -2.64
N LYS A 31 -7.22 -13.76 -3.89
CA LYS A 31 -8.46 -14.27 -4.49
C LYS A 31 -8.36 -15.73 -4.91
N ASP A 32 -7.17 -16.14 -5.32
CA ASP A 32 -6.83 -17.49 -5.82
C ASP A 32 -6.40 -18.46 -4.71
N SER A 33 -6.55 -18.07 -3.43
CA SER A 33 -6.28 -18.93 -2.29
C SER A 33 -7.52 -19.09 -1.42
N ASN A 34 -7.69 -20.29 -0.89
CA ASN A 34 -8.73 -20.61 0.10
C ASN A 34 -8.29 -20.29 1.54
N ASN A 35 -7.04 -19.88 1.75
CA ASN A 35 -6.59 -19.43 3.07
C ASN A 35 -6.99 -17.97 3.31
N GLU A 36 -7.34 -17.65 4.56
CA GLU A 36 -7.66 -16.29 4.99
C GLU A 36 -6.40 -15.49 5.35
N THR A 37 -5.29 -15.78 4.67
CA THR A 37 -3.99 -15.15 4.92
C THR A 37 -3.98 -13.73 4.35
N TYR A 38 -3.66 -12.75 5.21
CA TYR A 38 -3.48 -11.37 4.79
C TYR A 38 -2.04 -11.12 4.37
N TYR A 39 -1.85 -10.49 3.22
CA TYR A 39 -0.56 -10.04 2.73
C TYR A 39 -0.48 -8.51 2.81
N CYS A 40 0.64 -7.97 3.26
CA CYS A 40 0.92 -6.55 3.09
C CYS A 40 1.17 -6.26 1.60
N LEU A 41 0.29 -5.46 1.00
CA LEU A 41 0.31 -5.14 -0.42
C LEU A 41 1.15 -3.90 -0.69
N GLN A 42 0.91 -2.84 0.10
CA GLN A 42 1.62 -1.57 -0.04
C GLN A 42 1.84 -0.92 1.32
N VAL A 43 2.94 -0.17 1.42
CA VAL A 43 3.18 0.79 2.51
C VAL A 43 3.44 2.14 1.84
N GLY A 44 2.79 3.18 2.33
CA GLY A 44 2.93 4.52 1.79
C GLY A 44 3.15 5.54 2.89
N GLN A 45 3.72 6.68 2.51
CA GLN A 45 3.88 7.83 3.41
C GLN A 45 3.47 9.14 2.75
N LYS A 46 3.00 10.07 3.57
CA LYS A 46 2.65 11.43 3.15
C LYS A 46 3.12 12.47 4.14
N MET A 47 3.51 13.63 3.61
CA MET A 47 3.95 14.78 4.40
C MET A 47 2.78 15.66 4.87
N TYR A 48 1.61 15.57 4.23
CA TYR A 48 0.50 16.49 4.51
C TYR A 48 -0.76 15.74 4.93
N SER A 49 -1.20 14.80 4.11
CA SER A 49 -2.46 14.09 4.33
C SER A 49 -2.30 12.63 3.90
N ILE A 50 -2.35 11.71 4.87
CA ILE A 50 -2.50 10.27 4.61
C ILE A 50 -3.84 10.00 3.92
N LYS A 51 -4.89 10.71 4.36
CA LYS A 51 -6.25 10.65 3.80
C LYS A 51 -6.22 10.69 2.26
N ASP A 52 -5.55 11.67 1.66
CA ASP A 52 -5.56 11.86 0.21
C ASP A 52 -5.01 10.63 -0.55
N ASP A 53 -4.00 9.97 0.02
CA ASP A 53 -3.39 8.78 -0.59
C ASP A 53 -4.28 7.55 -0.44
N VAL A 54 -4.92 7.41 0.72
CA VAL A 54 -5.83 6.30 1.02
C VAL A 54 -7.12 6.42 0.24
N GLU A 55 -7.75 7.61 0.17
CA GLU A 55 -8.95 7.86 -0.64
C GLU A 55 -8.67 7.56 -2.12
N ALA A 56 -7.54 8.01 -2.66
CA ALA A 56 -7.16 7.69 -4.03
C ALA A 56 -7.01 6.17 -4.24
N ALA A 57 -6.36 5.46 -3.32
CA ALA A 57 -6.22 4.01 -3.40
C ALA A 57 -7.57 3.28 -3.30
N GLN A 58 -8.43 3.66 -2.34
CA GLN A 58 -9.78 3.12 -2.17
C GLN A 58 -10.64 3.33 -3.40
N LYS A 59 -10.59 4.54 -3.99
CA LYS A 59 -11.28 4.86 -5.23
C LYS A 59 -10.88 3.92 -6.35
N PHE A 60 -9.58 3.74 -6.60
CA PHE A 60 -9.11 2.84 -7.66
C PHE A 60 -9.46 1.38 -7.37
N LEU A 61 -9.34 0.91 -6.11
CA LEU A 61 -9.72 -0.46 -5.74
C LEU A 61 -11.22 -0.72 -5.96
N THR A 62 -12.06 0.30 -5.81
CA THR A 62 -13.52 0.20 -5.96
C THR A 62 -13.93 0.35 -7.42
N GLU A 63 -13.53 1.44 -8.08
CA GLU A 63 -13.93 1.78 -9.45
C GLU A 63 -13.17 0.95 -10.49
N GLY A 64 -11.91 0.56 -10.22
CA GLY A 64 -11.02 -0.06 -11.22
C GLY A 64 -10.35 0.98 -12.11
N ILE A 65 -9.69 0.53 -13.19
CA ILE A 65 -9.31 1.46 -14.26
C ILE A 65 -10.55 1.74 -15.11
N LYS A 66 -10.78 3.01 -15.42
CA LYS A 66 -11.73 3.35 -16.48
C LYS A 66 -11.04 3.02 -17.81
N ASP A 67 -11.49 1.94 -18.44
CA ASP A 67 -10.91 1.33 -19.65
C ASP A 67 -10.98 2.20 -20.91
N GLU A 68 -11.36 3.46 -20.76
CA GLU A 68 -11.42 4.41 -21.83
C GLU A 68 -10.01 4.99 -22.00
N LEU A 69 -9.42 4.72 -23.17
CA LEU A 69 -8.47 5.60 -23.85
C LEU A 69 -9.08 7.00 -23.88
N ASN A 70 -9.01 7.69 -22.74
CA ASN A 70 -9.61 8.99 -22.54
C ASN A 70 -8.75 9.97 -23.32
N GLU A 71 -9.15 10.26 -24.55
CA GLU A 71 -8.69 11.45 -25.22
C GLU A 71 -9.26 12.65 -24.46
N ARG A 72 -8.36 13.49 -23.94
CA ARG A 72 -8.74 14.78 -23.39
C ARG A 72 -8.49 15.85 -24.42
N MET A 73 -9.42 16.79 -24.51
CA MET A 73 -9.16 18.03 -25.20
C MET A 73 -8.28 18.94 -24.34
N TYR A 74 -7.18 19.43 -24.92
CA TYR A 74 -6.44 20.55 -24.36
C TYR A 74 -7.28 21.81 -24.52
N VAL A 75 -7.70 22.38 -23.40
CA VAL A 75 -8.43 23.65 -23.33
C VAL A 75 -7.51 24.68 -22.71
N ASN A 76 -7.25 25.78 -23.41
CA ASN A 76 -6.38 26.85 -22.93
C ASN A 76 -7.09 27.76 -21.91
N TYR A 77 -6.35 28.73 -21.37
CA TYR A 77 -6.87 29.69 -20.38
C TYR A 77 -8.08 30.50 -20.88
N PHE A 78 -8.18 30.73 -22.19
CA PHE A 78 -9.27 31.45 -22.85
C PHE A 78 -10.46 30.55 -23.21
N LYS A 79 -10.46 29.30 -22.73
CA LYS A 79 -11.48 28.26 -23.00
C LYS A 79 -11.52 27.80 -24.46
N GLU A 80 -10.41 27.91 -25.18
CA GLU A 80 -10.30 27.44 -26.56
C GLU A 80 -9.77 26.01 -26.59
N GLU A 81 -10.42 25.15 -27.37
CA GLU A 81 -9.99 23.78 -27.64
C GLU A 81 -8.89 23.76 -28.70
N LEU A 82 -7.70 23.20 -28.37
CA LEU A 82 -6.53 23.25 -29.26
C LEU A 82 -6.18 21.92 -29.92
N PHE A 83 -6.05 20.84 -29.14
CA PHE A 83 -5.74 19.49 -29.65
C PHE A 83 -6.17 18.39 -28.67
N SER A 84 -6.47 17.19 -29.17
CA SER A 84 -6.74 16.02 -28.31
C SER A 84 -5.43 15.33 -27.94
N TYR A 85 -5.37 14.76 -26.74
CA TYR A 85 -4.24 13.94 -26.30
C TYR A 85 -4.72 12.75 -25.48
N ARG A 86 -4.02 11.61 -25.59
CA ARG A 86 -4.30 10.42 -24.81
C ARG A 86 -3.85 10.62 -23.37
N VAL A 87 -4.76 10.43 -22.42
CA VAL A 87 -4.41 10.39 -20.99
C VAL A 87 -3.70 9.08 -20.70
N ILE A 88 -2.46 9.18 -20.24
CA ILE A 88 -1.68 8.02 -19.78
C ILE A 88 -2.13 7.67 -18.37
N THR A 89 -2.62 6.45 -18.18
CA THR A 89 -2.97 5.89 -16.86
C THR A 89 -1.78 5.98 -15.91
N SER A 90 -2.01 6.51 -14.71
CA SER A 90 -0.93 6.60 -13.72
C SER A 90 -0.54 5.21 -13.21
N TYR A 91 0.73 5.03 -12.81
CA TYR A 91 1.17 3.77 -12.19
C TYR A 91 0.29 3.35 -11.01
N ARG A 92 -0.18 4.32 -10.21
CA ARG A 92 -1.02 4.05 -9.02
C ARG A 92 -2.40 3.55 -9.42
N GLU A 93 -2.99 4.19 -10.42
CA GLU A 93 -4.26 3.75 -11.00
C GLU A 93 -4.14 2.33 -11.54
N PHE A 94 -3.07 2.01 -12.26
CA PHE A 94 -2.85 0.63 -12.72
C PHE A 94 -2.59 -0.36 -11.57
N LEU A 95 -1.76 0.02 -10.61
CA LEU A 95 -1.42 -0.81 -9.46
C LEU A 95 -2.66 -1.18 -8.65
N TYR A 96 -3.47 -0.19 -8.27
CA TYR A 96 -4.63 -0.43 -7.43
C TYR A 96 -5.83 -0.91 -8.24
N GLY A 97 -6.13 -0.24 -9.36
CA GLY A 97 -7.32 -0.47 -10.17
C GLY A 97 -7.33 -1.80 -10.92
N GLU A 98 -6.17 -2.32 -11.32
CA GLU A 98 -6.07 -3.61 -12.01
C GLU A 98 -5.31 -4.63 -11.18
N GLU A 99 -4.03 -4.37 -10.91
CA GLU A 99 -3.12 -5.42 -10.46
C GLU A 99 -3.50 -5.94 -9.06
N ILE A 100 -3.70 -5.05 -8.09
CA ILE A 100 -4.14 -5.40 -6.74
C ILE A 100 -5.61 -5.82 -6.74
N LYS A 101 -6.51 -5.04 -7.36
CA LYS A 101 -7.94 -5.34 -7.40
C LYS A 101 -8.23 -6.72 -7.98
N ARG A 102 -7.53 -7.14 -9.04
CA ARG A 102 -7.73 -8.45 -9.68
C ARG A 102 -7.24 -9.61 -8.82
N LYS A 103 -6.13 -9.45 -8.09
CA LYS A 103 -5.46 -10.54 -7.37
C LYS A 103 -5.88 -10.68 -5.91
N PHE A 104 -6.40 -9.61 -5.30
CA PHE A 104 -6.68 -9.57 -3.87
C PHE A 104 -8.13 -9.14 -3.55
N LYS A 105 -8.57 -9.44 -2.33
CA LYS A 105 -9.89 -9.13 -1.75
C LYS A 105 -9.75 -8.79 -0.27
N ASN A 106 -10.84 -8.36 0.36
CA ASN A 106 -10.90 -8.04 1.80
C ASN A 106 -9.84 -7.01 2.20
N PHE A 107 -9.85 -5.84 1.57
CA PHE A 107 -8.83 -4.83 1.80
C PHE A 107 -8.94 -4.21 3.20
N LYS A 108 -7.78 -4.01 3.84
CA LYS A 108 -7.65 -3.32 5.14
C LYS A 108 -6.58 -2.25 5.03
N PHE A 109 -6.95 -1.01 5.30
CA PHE A 109 -6.02 0.10 5.45
C PHE A 109 -5.74 0.30 6.93
N ILE A 110 -4.47 0.44 7.29
CA ILE A 110 -4.05 0.66 8.68
C ILE A 110 -3.18 1.90 8.79
N PHE A 111 -3.37 2.64 9.87
CA PHE A 111 -2.49 3.72 10.26
C PHE A 111 -1.27 3.16 11.03
N ILE A 112 -0.07 3.61 10.67
CA ILE A 112 1.18 3.14 11.28
C ILE A 112 1.80 4.19 12.20
N SER A 113 1.87 5.44 11.76
CA SER A 113 2.51 6.53 12.49
C SER A 113 2.12 7.89 11.93
N GLY A 114 2.03 8.91 12.80
CA GLY A 114 1.80 10.31 12.44
C GLY A 114 3.08 11.14 12.33
N GLU A 115 4.20 10.54 11.93
CA GLU A 115 5.51 11.19 11.90
C GLU A 115 5.59 12.35 10.87
N THR A 116 5.95 13.53 11.36
CA THR A 116 6.02 14.77 10.59
C THR A 116 7.38 14.95 9.92
N LYS A 117 8.45 14.41 10.51
CA LYS A 117 9.82 14.56 9.99
C LYS A 117 10.09 13.60 8.84
N ASP A 118 10.63 14.12 7.75
CA ASP A 118 10.78 13.37 6.50
C ASP A 118 11.71 12.15 6.61
N LYS A 119 12.85 12.30 7.30
CA LYS A 119 13.83 11.23 7.44
C LYS A 119 13.26 10.06 8.26
N GLU A 120 12.66 10.37 9.40
CA GLU A 120 12.05 9.41 10.31
C GLU A 120 10.85 8.73 9.67
N ARG A 121 10.01 9.48 8.95
CA ARG A 121 8.86 8.92 8.21
C ARG A 121 9.30 7.93 7.14
N LYS A 122 10.34 8.27 6.35
CA LYS A 122 10.94 7.34 5.36
C LYS A 122 11.55 6.11 6.02
N ALA A 123 12.16 6.26 7.19
CA ALA A 123 12.70 5.14 7.96
C ALA A 123 11.59 4.20 8.43
N ILE A 124 10.49 4.75 8.97
CA ILE A 124 9.31 3.99 9.42
C ILE A 124 8.67 3.24 8.25
N GLU A 125 8.41 3.92 7.13
CA GLU A 125 7.85 3.31 5.91
C GLU A 125 8.69 2.12 5.45
N LYS A 126 10.01 2.32 5.31
CA LYS A 126 10.93 1.27 4.87
C LYS A 126 11.03 0.12 5.87
N ALA A 127 11.14 0.42 7.15
CA ALA A 127 11.22 -0.61 8.18
C ALA A 127 9.95 -1.47 8.18
N PHE A 128 8.77 -0.84 8.17
CA PHE A 128 7.49 -1.55 8.20
C PHE A 128 7.28 -2.41 6.94
N ALA A 129 7.64 -1.86 5.76
CA ALA A 129 7.55 -2.60 4.50
C ALA A 129 8.45 -3.84 4.46
N VAL A 130 9.64 -3.78 5.06
CA VAL A 130 10.54 -4.95 5.12
C VAL A 130 10.05 -5.97 6.14
N GLU A 131 9.63 -5.53 7.33
CA GLU A 131 9.10 -6.40 8.39
C GLU A 131 7.87 -7.21 7.91
N THR A 132 7.03 -6.58 7.08
CA THR A 132 5.82 -7.20 6.53
C THR A 132 6.00 -7.80 5.13
N LYS A 133 7.20 -7.67 4.53
CA LYS A 133 7.51 -8.07 3.15
C LYS A 133 6.51 -7.53 2.11
N ALA A 134 6.17 -6.24 2.22
CA ALA A 134 5.20 -5.58 1.36
C ALA A 134 5.46 -5.87 -0.13
N ILE A 135 4.42 -6.33 -0.84
CA ILE A 135 4.54 -6.89 -2.21
C ILE A 135 4.96 -5.83 -3.22
N TYR A 136 4.26 -4.70 -3.23
CA TYR A 136 4.40 -3.66 -4.25
C TYR A 136 5.19 -2.44 -3.77
N PHE A 137 5.93 -2.58 -2.66
CA PHE A 137 6.75 -1.53 -2.11
C PHE A 137 8.02 -1.31 -2.95
N ARG A 138 8.29 -0.06 -3.32
CA ARG A 138 9.41 0.31 -4.20
C ARG A 138 10.38 1.34 -3.61
N ASN A 139 10.22 1.75 -2.35
CA ASN A 139 11.07 2.74 -1.67
C ASN A 139 11.50 3.91 -2.56
N GLY A 140 10.55 4.51 -3.29
CA GLY A 140 10.84 5.51 -4.34
C GLY A 140 10.73 4.94 -5.76
N ARG A 141 11.87 4.70 -6.42
CA ARG A 141 11.95 4.28 -7.83
C ARG A 141 11.93 2.76 -7.98
N PRO A 142 11.31 2.22 -9.05
CA PRO A 142 11.38 0.79 -9.33
C PRO A 142 12.82 0.33 -9.56
N PHE A 143 13.13 -0.90 -9.16
CA PHE A 143 14.41 -1.55 -9.45
C PHE A 143 14.45 -2.01 -10.90
N GLU A 144 15.61 -1.88 -11.56
CA GLU A 144 15.79 -2.25 -12.98
C GLU A 144 15.78 -3.76 -13.23
N LYS A 145 16.16 -4.55 -12.22
CA LYS A 145 16.27 -6.02 -12.29
C LYS A 145 15.64 -6.66 -11.07
N GLY A 146 15.08 -7.86 -11.24
CA GLY A 146 14.47 -8.64 -10.18
C GLY A 146 14.30 -10.11 -10.56
N ASN A 147 13.88 -10.90 -9.59
CA ASN A 147 13.55 -12.31 -9.79
C ASN A 147 12.03 -12.47 -9.95
N SER A 148 11.60 -13.61 -10.50
CA SER A 148 10.18 -13.98 -10.53
C SER A 148 9.58 -13.98 -9.13
N PHE A 149 8.39 -13.41 -9.01
CA PHE A 149 7.68 -13.33 -7.75
C PHE A 149 7.10 -14.70 -7.35
N ASN A 150 7.32 -15.11 -6.11
CA ASN A 150 6.75 -16.32 -5.53
C ASN A 150 6.27 -16.00 -4.11
N PHE A 151 5.00 -16.30 -3.80
CA PHE A 151 4.40 -16.02 -2.49
C PHE A 151 5.03 -16.84 -1.36
N ASP A 152 5.38 -18.09 -1.64
CA ASP A 152 5.89 -19.05 -0.66
C ASP A 152 7.40 -18.89 -0.45
N ASN A 153 8.11 -18.48 -1.51
CA ASN A 153 9.56 -18.28 -1.49
C ASN A 153 9.95 -16.83 -1.77
N ARG A 154 9.52 -15.91 -0.88
CA ARG A 154 9.85 -14.48 -0.98
C ARG A 154 11.34 -14.25 -0.68
N SER A 155 12.02 -13.56 -1.59
CA SER A 155 13.44 -13.23 -1.47
C SER A 155 13.77 -12.53 -0.15
N LYS A 156 14.91 -12.89 0.44
CA LYS A 156 15.43 -12.23 1.64
C LYS A 156 16.11 -10.91 1.24
N ILE A 157 15.84 -9.83 1.97
CA ILE A 157 16.56 -8.57 1.84
C ILE A 157 17.61 -8.51 2.94
N ASN A 158 18.80 -8.00 2.62
CA ASN A 158 19.84 -7.76 3.61
C ASN A 158 19.43 -6.58 4.52
N THR A 159 19.03 -6.87 5.75
CA THR A 159 18.53 -5.91 6.74
C THR A 159 19.62 -5.18 7.52
N LYS A 160 20.92 -5.45 7.27
CA LYS A 160 22.06 -4.89 8.01
C LYS A 160 22.16 -3.35 8.05
N LYS A 161 21.35 -2.62 7.27
CA LYS A 161 21.28 -1.14 7.22
C LYS A 161 19.92 -0.58 7.61
N GLN A 162 19.05 -1.34 8.29
CA GLN A 162 17.82 -0.76 8.82
C GLN A 162 18.17 0.14 10.00
N GLU A 163 17.68 1.38 9.96
CA GLU A 163 17.72 2.25 11.13
C GLU A 163 16.92 1.57 12.26
N ASN A 164 17.34 1.77 13.52
CA ASN A 164 16.64 1.26 14.70
C ASN A 164 15.30 1.99 14.89
N VAL A 165 14.33 1.72 14.02
CA VAL A 165 12.98 2.26 14.11
C VAL A 165 12.28 1.62 15.29
N LYS A 166 11.83 2.45 16.23
CA LYS A 166 11.00 2.01 17.36
C LYS A 166 9.53 2.15 16.97
N PHE A 167 8.91 1.05 16.61
CA PHE A 167 7.46 0.98 16.45
C PHE A 167 6.75 1.08 17.81
N SER A 168 5.48 1.52 17.80
CA SER A 168 4.60 1.40 18.97
C SER A 168 4.41 -0.08 19.34
N GLU A 169 3.94 -0.34 20.55
CA GLU A 169 3.79 -1.70 21.03
C GLU A 169 2.70 -2.46 20.26
N GLU A 170 1.62 -1.77 19.89
CA GLU A 170 0.53 -2.29 19.06
C GLU A 170 1.05 -2.73 17.69
N ILE A 171 1.88 -1.90 17.05
CA ILE A 171 2.47 -2.20 15.74
C ILE A 171 3.45 -3.37 15.83
N LYS A 172 4.27 -3.46 16.89
CA LYS A 172 5.17 -4.61 17.11
C LYS A 172 4.37 -5.90 17.30
N ASN A 173 3.35 -5.87 18.14
CA ASN A 173 2.48 -7.02 18.41
C ASN A 173 1.77 -7.48 17.14
N PHE A 174 1.27 -6.53 16.33
CA PHE A 174 0.74 -6.82 15.01
C PHE A 174 1.76 -7.49 14.11
N ILE A 175 2.98 -6.95 13.97
CA ILE A 175 4.03 -7.54 13.12
C ILE A 175 4.33 -8.98 13.53
N ASN A 176 4.40 -9.25 14.83
CA ASN A 176 4.61 -10.60 15.35
C ASN A 176 3.44 -11.53 14.96
N LYS A 177 2.20 -11.14 15.24
CA LYS A 177 1.00 -11.91 14.84
C LYS A 177 0.94 -12.13 13.33
N TYR A 178 1.25 -11.11 12.54
CA TYR A 178 1.30 -11.16 11.08
C TYR A 178 2.33 -12.17 10.57
N LYS A 179 3.50 -12.27 11.20
CA LYS A 179 4.53 -13.25 10.79
C LYS A 179 4.13 -14.68 11.15
N GLU A 180 3.47 -14.88 12.28
CA GLU A 180 3.02 -16.22 12.71
C GLU A 180 2.00 -16.84 11.76
N GLN A 181 1.22 -16.03 11.03
CA GLN A 181 0.25 -16.55 10.05
C GLN A 181 0.92 -17.41 8.98
N PHE A 182 2.16 -17.10 8.60
CA PHE A 182 2.88 -17.81 7.54
C PHE A 182 3.54 -19.10 8.03
N LYS A 183 3.86 -19.20 9.33
CA LYS A 183 4.43 -20.43 9.91
C LYS A 183 3.38 -21.54 10.01
N ARG A 184 2.13 -21.18 10.26
CA ARG A 184 1.00 -22.13 10.36
C ARG A 184 0.64 -22.80 9.03
N VAL A 185 1.00 -22.17 7.91
CA VAL A 185 0.72 -22.70 6.56
C VAL A 185 1.73 -23.78 6.16
N GLU A 186 2.93 -23.81 6.75
CA GLU A 186 3.98 -24.81 6.47
C GLU A 186 3.83 -26.12 7.29
N SER A 187 2.77 -26.24 8.11
CA SER A 187 2.60 -27.33 9.09
C SER A 187 1.68 -28.48 8.64
N PHE A 188 1.26 -28.53 7.38
CA PHE A 188 0.33 -29.54 6.85
C PHE A 188 0.88 -30.21 5.59
#